data_AF-A0A3D3A2H7-F1
#
_entry.id   AF-A0A3D3A2H7-F1
#
_cell.length_a   1.000
_cell.length_b   1.000
_cell.length_c   1.000
_cell.angle_alpha   90.00
_cell.angle_beta   90.00
_cell.angle_gamma   90.00
#
_symmetry.space_group_name_H-M   'P 1'
#
loop_
_entity.id
_entity.type
_entity.pdbx_description
1 polymer ?
#
loop_
_entity_poly.entity_id
_entity_poly.type
_entity_poly.pdbx_seq_one_letter_code
_entity_poly.pdbx_strand_id
1 'polypeptide(L)'
;MIRSTWPTNLLGGLGLMALAWGCSDCGGDAEPTNAEIQFVADRTSLENTFNSTFRFEVRLDASNTAQVTVDYETVEGTAKAGEDFEPQSGTLVFEPGDLIAQIEVPIVIDEGLEPDEQFTVVLSNPVNGYLKGNQQVATGTILNDDTELDISLPEGGYDTPHSPSNPPEGMTLTWSDEFEGAAINLDNWTHELGAGGWGNNEFQAYTADPANSFVEDGNLFIVAMQDGAGYTSARMITRDKQEFEFGRIDIRAVLPYGQGIWPALWMLGANFTEVGWPQCGEIDIM
;
A
#
# COMPACT_ATOMS: atom_id res chain seq x y z
N MET A 1 -2.23 -45.24 -61.30
CA MET A 1 -1.24 -46.34 -61.32
C MET A 1 -1.52 -47.16 -60.05
N ILE A 2 -2.00 -48.41 -60.23
CA ILE A 2 -2.33 -49.48 -59.22
C ILE A 2 -3.47 -49.13 -58.21
N ARG A 3 -4.79 -49.38 -58.46
CA ARG A 3 -5.65 -50.61 -58.36
C ARG A 3 -5.57 -51.32 -56.99
N SER A 4 -6.64 -51.59 -56.22
CA SER A 4 -7.82 -52.49 -56.43
C SER A 4 -8.98 -52.14 -55.46
N THR A 5 -10.24 -51.89 -55.87
CA THR A 5 -11.42 -52.77 -56.14
C THR A 5 -12.02 -53.58 -54.97
N TRP A 6 -13.34 -53.38 -54.80
CA TRP A 6 -14.35 -53.80 -53.82
C TRP A 6 -14.72 -55.31 -53.79
N PRO A 7 -15.71 -55.74 -52.97
CA PRO A 7 -17.09 -55.74 -53.51
C PRO A 7 -18.17 -55.20 -52.57
N THR A 8 -19.23 -54.72 -53.21
CA THR A 8 -20.53 -54.27 -52.68
C THR A 8 -21.57 -55.40 -52.66
N ASN A 9 -22.65 -55.13 -51.92
CA ASN A 9 -24.03 -55.66 -51.97
C ASN A 9 -24.40 -56.84 -51.06
N LEU A 10 -25.39 -56.58 -50.18
CA LEU A 10 -26.72 -57.20 -50.25
C LEU A 10 -27.73 -56.50 -49.32
N LEU A 11 -28.87 -56.10 -49.90
CA LEU A 11 -30.10 -55.69 -49.21
C LEU A 11 -30.74 -56.89 -48.48
N GLY A 12 -31.40 -56.66 -47.34
CA GLY A 12 -32.32 -57.64 -46.75
C GLY A 12 -32.96 -57.22 -45.43
N GLY A 13 -34.20 -56.73 -45.51
CA GLY A 13 -35.33 -56.82 -44.57
C GLY A 13 -35.16 -57.11 -43.07
N LEU A 14 -35.79 -56.23 -42.27
CA LEU A 14 -36.68 -56.48 -41.12
C LEU A 14 -36.31 -57.57 -40.09
N GLY A 15 -36.02 -57.11 -38.86
CA GLY A 15 -36.06 -57.94 -37.67
C GLY A 15 -35.87 -57.12 -36.40
N LEU A 16 -36.97 -56.62 -35.84
CA LEU A 16 -37.03 -56.16 -34.46
C LEU A 16 -36.69 -57.36 -33.57
N MET A 17 -35.56 -57.33 -32.87
CA MET A 17 -35.30 -58.26 -31.78
C MET A 17 -34.66 -57.49 -30.63
N ALA A 18 -35.50 -57.14 -29.67
CA ALA A 18 -35.10 -56.64 -28.36
C ALA A 18 -34.26 -57.73 -27.67
N LEU A 19 -32.98 -57.46 -27.48
CA LEU A 19 -32.15 -58.16 -26.50
C LEU A 19 -31.92 -57.19 -25.35
N ALA A 20 -32.84 -57.26 -24.38
CA ALA A 20 -32.62 -56.77 -23.04
C ALA A 20 -31.49 -57.59 -22.42
N TRP A 21 -30.28 -57.05 -22.41
CA TRP A 21 -29.29 -57.43 -21.42
C TRP A 21 -29.51 -56.53 -20.22
N GLY A 22 -30.23 -57.08 -19.24
CA GLY A 22 -30.32 -56.49 -17.92
C GLY A 22 -28.91 -56.44 -17.32
N CYS A 23 -28.34 -55.24 -17.27
CA CYS A 23 -27.36 -54.91 -16.26
C CYS A 23 -28.16 -54.58 -14.99
N SER A 24 -28.39 -55.60 -14.18
CA SER A 24 -28.72 -55.42 -12.78
C SER A 24 -27.53 -54.68 -12.15
N ASP A 25 -27.81 -53.50 -11.61
CA ASP A 25 -26.91 -52.60 -10.87
C ASP A 25 -26.31 -51.40 -11.62
N CYS A 26 -27.13 -50.71 -12.44
CA CYS A 26 -26.92 -49.28 -12.70
C CYS A 26 -27.53 -48.43 -11.57
N GLY A 27 -27.18 -48.76 -10.32
CA GLY A 27 -27.40 -47.93 -9.14
C GLY A 27 -26.11 -47.22 -8.75
N GLY A 28 -25.38 -46.70 -9.73
CA GLY A 28 -24.42 -45.64 -9.47
C GLY A 28 -25.22 -44.37 -9.35
N ASP A 29 -25.72 -44.08 -8.15
CA ASP A 29 -25.85 -42.68 -7.75
C ASP A 29 -24.45 -42.12 -7.98
N ALA A 30 -24.26 -41.38 -9.07
CA ALA A 30 -23.08 -40.56 -9.22
C ALA A 30 -23.16 -39.63 -8.01
N GLU A 31 -22.37 -39.93 -6.98
CA GLU A 31 -22.09 -39.00 -5.89
C GLU A 31 -21.95 -37.64 -6.56
N PRO A 32 -22.75 -36.61 -6.20
CA PRO A 32 -22.44 -35.28 -6.67
C PRO A 32 -21.06 -35.00 -6.10
N THR A 33 -20.03 -35.16 -6.92
CA THR A 33 -18.68 -34.74 -6.58
C THR A 33 -18.80 -33.23 -6.52
N ASN A 34 -19.05 -32.71 -5.32
CA ASN A 34 -19.06 -31.28 -5.07
C ASN A 34 -17.87 -30.66 -5.80
N ALA A 35 -18.10 -29.57 -6.54
CA ALA A 35 -17.04 -28.96 -7.33
C ALA A 35 -15.99 -28.33 -6.42
N GLU A 36 -14.72 -28.39 -6.84
CA GLU A 36 -13.64 -27.62 -6.22
C GLU A 36 -13.85 -26.14 -6.57
N ILE A 37 -13.89 -25.30 -5.53
CA ILE A 37 -13.92 -23.84 -5.67
C ILE A 37 -12.48 -23.35 -5.49
N GLN A 38 -11.96 -22.60 -6.46
CA GLN A 38 -10.58 -22.11 -6.41
C GLN A 38 -10.43 -20.75 -7.08
N PHE A 39 -9.47 -19.96 -6.60
CA PHE A 39 -9.01 -18.79 -7.36
C PHE A 39 -8.28 -19.24 -8.61
N VAL A 40 -8.42 -18.46 -9.69
CA VAL A 40 -7.71 -18.72 -10.94
C VAL A 40 -6.26 -18.22 -10.88
N ALA A 41 -6.04 -17.07 -10.26
CA ALA A 41 -4.73 -16.46 -10.08
C ALA A 41 -4.76 -15.36 -9.01
N ASP A 42 -3.58 -15.02 -8.50
CA ASP A 42 -3.31 -13.76 -7.80
C ASP A 42 -3.51 -12.55 -8.72
N ARG A 43 -3.58 -11.36 -8.14
CA ARG A 43 -3.70 -10.09 -8.87
C ARG A 43 -2.54 -9.17 -8.53
N THR A 44 -1.94 -8.58 -9.55
CA THR A 44 -0.86 -7.60 -9.44
C THR A 44 -1.08 -6.53 -10.49
N SER A 45 -1.22 -5.28 -10.07
CA SER A 45 -1.41 -4.13 -10.94
C SER A 45 -0.88 -2.86 -10.29
N LEU A 46 -0.53 -1.87 -11.10
CA LEU A 46 -0.18 -0.51 -10.66
C LEU A 46 -1.38 0.18 -10.00
N GLU A 47 -1.12 0.96 -8.97
CA GLU A 47 -2.09 1.79 -8.27
C GLU A 47 -2.47 3.04 -9.09
N ASN A 48 -3.39 2.89 -10.03
CA ASN A 48 -3.92 4.06 -10.75
C ASN A 48 -5.40 3.97 -11.05
N THR A 49 -5.91 5.07 -11.55
CA THR A 49 -7.30 5.23 -12.01
C THR A 49 -7.75 4.19 -13.05
N PHE A 50 -6.85 3.52 -13.79
CA PHE A 50 -7.22 2.41 -14.68
C PHE A 50 -7.38 1.08 -13.94
N ASN A 51 -6.70 0.92 -12.81
CA ASN A 51 -6.64 -0.29 -12.00
C ASN A 51 -7.30 -0.10 -10.62
N SER A 52 -8.20 0.86 -10.47
CA SER A 52 -8.91 1.19 -9.21
C SER A 52 -9.82 0.09 -8.66
N THR A 53 -9.80 -1.11 -9.24
CA THR A 53 -10.55 -2.27 -8.78
C THR A 53 -9.84 -3.55 -9.18
N PHE A 54 -9.47 -4.36 -8.20
CA PHE A 54 -8.94 -5.70 -8.43
C PHE A 54 -10.08 -6.70 -8.57
N ARG A 55 -10.00 -7.56 -9.60
CA ARG A 55 -11.05 -8.53 -9.94
C ARG A 55 -10.52 -9.95 -9.77
N PHE A 56 -10.82 -10.58 -8.65
CA PHE A 56 -10.42 -11.96 -8.39
C PHE A 56 -11.41 -12.92 -9.04
N GLU A 57 -10.94 -13.71 -9.99
CA GLU A 57 -11.76 -14.74 -10.64
C GLU A 57 -11.74 -16.01 -9.81
N VAL A 58 -12.93 -16.50 -9.46
CA VAL A 58 -13.13 -17.75 -8.75
C VAL A 58 -13.84 -18.72 -9.68
N ARG A 59 -13.34 -19.96 -9.73
CA ARG A 59 -13.79 -20.97 -10.68
C ARG A 59 -14.21 -22.26 -9.98
N LEU A 60 -15.24 -22.90 -10.53
CA LEU A 60 -15.58 -24.31 -10.29
C LEU A 60 -14.87 -25.22 -11.31
N ASP A 61 -14.29 -26.32 -10.84
CA ASP A 61 -13.65 -27.32 -11.70
C ASP A 61 -14.67 -28.17 -12.52
N ALA A 62 -15.90 -28.26 -12.02
CA ALA A 62 -17.03 -28.92 -12.67
C ALA A 62 -18.34 -28.15 -12.42
N SER A 63 -19.30 -28.25 -13.35
CA SER A 63 -20.62 -27.63 -13.19
C SER A 63 -21.44 -28.38 -12.15
N ASN A 64 -22.21 -27.65 -11.34
CA ASN A 64 -23.16 -28.23 -10.39
C ASN A 64 -24.61 -27.98 -10.82
N THR A 65 -25.51 -28.92 -10.52
CA THR A 65 -26.96 -28.78 -10.73
C THR A 65 -27.66 -28.05 -9.58
N ALA A 66 -26.99 -27.94 -8.42
CA ALA A 66 -27.41 -27.11 -7.30
C ALA A 66 -26.59 -25.81 -7.27
N GLN A 67 -27.15 -24.78 -6.62
CA GLN A 67 -26.42 -23.54 -6.35
C GLN A 67 -25.22 -23.84 -5.44
N VAL A 68 -24.05 -23.28 -5.78
CA VAL A 68 -22.83 -23.36 -4.97
C VAL A 68 -22.57 -22.00 -4.36
N THR A 69 -22.29 -21.96 -3.07
CA THR A 69 -21.94 -20.71 -2.37
C THR A 69 -20.64 -20.85 -1.61
N VAL A 70 -19.92 -19.74 -1.46
CA VAL A 70 -18.71 -19.66 -0.64
C VAL A 70 -18.61 -18.26 -0.05
N ASP A 71 -18.29 -18.17 1.24
CA ASP A 71 -18.04 -16.88 1.87
C ASP A 71 -16.65 -16.38 1.50
N TYR A 72 -16.48 -15.06 1.43
CA TYR A 72 -15.19 -14.42 1.21
C TYR A 72 -15.00 -13.22 2.12
N GLU A 73 -13.74 -12.94 2.45
CA GLU A 73 -13.32 -11.73 3.15
C GLU A 73 -11.93 -11.29 2.69
N THR A 74 -11.68 -9.99 2.68
CA THR A 74 -10.34 -9.41 2.52
C THR A 74 -9.62 -9.38 3.87
N VAL A 75 -8.34 -9.70 3.87
CA VAL A 75 -7.47 -9.67 5.06
C VAL A 75 -6.26 -8.79 4.75
N GLU A 76 -5.98 -7.85 5.65
CA GLU A 76 -4.83 -6.95 5.57
C GLU A 76 -3.50 -7.72 5.52
N GLY A 77 -2.54 -7.14 4.82
CA GLY A 77 -1.14 -7.59 4.82
C GLY A 77 -0.23 -6.41 5.12
N THR A 78 0.63 -6.06 4.16
CA THR A 78 1.29 -4.74 4.22
C THR A 78 0.27 -3.65 3.94
N ALA A 79 -0.60 -3.85 2.92
CA ALA A 79 -1.76 -3.01 2.65
C ALA A 79 -2.81 -3.08 3.78
N LYS A 80 -3.32 -1.91 4.16
CA LYS A 80 -4.28 -1.56 5.19
C LYS A 80 -5.65 -1.24 4.62
N ALA A 81 -6.68 -1.74 5.31
CA ALA A 81 -8.06 -1.55 4.90
C ALA A 81 -8.50 -0.11 5.17
N GLY A 82 -9.07 0.53 4.16
CA GLY A 82 -9.51 1.93 4.19
C GLY A 82 -8.40 2.95 3.89
N GLU A 83 -7.15 2.52 3.79
CA GLU A 83 -6.02 3.32 3.32
C GLU A 83 -5.67 2.89 1.89
N ASP A 84 -5.41 1.60 1.63
CA ASP A 84 -4.92 1.14 0.31
C ASP A 84 -6.00 0.36 -0.48
N PHE A 85 -6.97 -0.22 0.21
CA PHE A 85 -8.11 -0.89 -0.40
C PHE A 85 -9.37 -0.81 0.46
N GLU A 86 -10.54 -0.88 -0.17
CA GLU A 86 -11.81 -0.92 0.55
C GLU A 86 -12.11 -2.37 1.00
N PRO A 87 -12.22 -2.65 2.32
CA PRO A 87 -12.42 -4.01 2.80
C PRO A 87 -13.73 -4.60 2.29
N GLN A 88 -13.65 -5.83 1.76
CA GLN A 88 -14.80 -6.55 1.22
C GLN A 88 -15.06 -7.83 2.00
N SER A 89 -16.33 -8.13 2.23
CA SER A 89 -16.77 -9.44 2.72
C SER A 89 -18.18 -9.76 2.20
N GLY A 90 -18.48 -11.04 2.04
CA GLY A 90 -19.80 -11.47 1.59
C GLY A 90 -19.84 -12.95 1.22
N THR A 91 -20.91 -13.33 0.51
CA THR A 91 -21.09 -14.68 -0.02
C THR A 91 -21.10 -14.62 -1.54
N LEU A 92 -20.15 -15.31 -2.16
CA LEU A 92 -20.09 -15.50 -3.61
C LEU A 92 -21.03 -16.65 -4.00
N VAL A 93 -21.82 -16.44 -5.06
CA VAL A 93 -22.85 -17.38 -5.52
C VAL A 93 -22.55 -17.80 -6.95
N PHE A 94 -22.57 -19.11 -7.20
CA PHE A 94 -22.61 -19.70 -8.52
C PHE A 94 -24.00 -20.27 -8.74
N GLU A 95 -24.73 -19.74 -9.73
CA GLU A 95 -26.02 -20.31 -10.08
C GLU A 95 -25.83 -21.69 -10.75
N PRO A 96 -26.85 -22.57 -10.75
CA PRO A 96 -26.75 -23.87 -11.39
C PRO A 96 -26.23 -23.78 -12.83
N GLY A 97 -25.10 -24.43 -13.09
CA GLY A 97 -24.42 -24.44 -14.40
C GLY A 97 -23.33 -23.37 -14.57
N ASP A 98 -23.23 -22.36 -13.69
CA ASP A 98 -22.14 -21.40 -13.72
C ASP A 98 -20.82 -22.06 -13.33
N LEU A 99 -19.74 -21.60 -13.94
CA LEU A 99 -18.37 -22.08 -13.64
C LEU A 99 -17.46 -20.98 -13.12
N ILE A 100 -17.84 -19.71 -13.30
CA ILE A 100 -16.98 -18.56 -13.02
C ILE A 100 -17.82 -17.50 -12.32
N ALA A 101 -17.25 -16.94 -11.25
CA ALA A 101 -17.74 -15.76 -10.57
C ALA A 101 -16.56 -14.86 -10.22
N GLN A 102 -16.84 -13.60 -9.85
CA GLN A 102 -15.80 -12.61 -9.56
C GLN A 102 -16.04 -11.94 -8.21
N ILE A 103 -14.95 -11.66 -7.51
CA ILE A 103 -14.91 -10.78 -6.34
C ILE A 103 -14.20 -9.50 -6.77
N GLU A 104 -14.84 -8.36 -6.55
CA GLU A 104 -14.30 -7.03 -6.86
C GLU A 104 -13.85 -6.37 -5.56
N VAL A 105 -12.61 -5.91 -5.52
CA VAL A 105 -12.03 -5.17 -4.39
C VAL A 105 -11.61 -3.79 -4.91
N PRO A 106 -12.27 -2.70 -4.51
CA PRO A 106 -11.84 -1.35 -4.85
C PRO A 106 -10.46 -1.06 -4.25
N ILE A 107 -9.59 -0.46 -5.05
CA ILE A 107 -8.27 0.01 -4.62
C ILE A 107 -8.38 1.52 -4.39
N VAL A 108 -7.90 1.98 -3.25
CA VAL A 108 -7.79 3.41 -2.96
C VAL A 108 -6.58 3.90 -3.76
N ILE A 109 -6.72 5.05 -4.42
CA ILE A 109 -5.66 5.62 -5.25
C ILE A 109 -5.26 6.93 -4.60
N ASP A 110 -3.97 7.07 -4.29
CA ASP A 110 -3.42 8.36 -3.91
C ASP A 110 -2.14 8.73 -4.68
N GLU A 111 -1.39 9.72 -4.19
CA GLU A 111 -0.17 10.26 -4.83
C GLU A 111 1.04 10.11 -3.87
N GLY A 112 0.89 9.26 -2.85
CA GLY A 112 1.83 9.03 -1.79
C GLY A 112 2.92 8.06 -2.20
N LEU A 113 4.17 8.48 -2.02
CA LEU A 113 5.28 7.58 -2.28
C LEU A 113 5.33 6.46 -1.24
N GLU A 114 4.81 5.29 -1.62
CA GLU A 114 4.71 4.10 -0.78
C GLU A 114 5.46 2.90 -1.40
N PRO A 115 5.83 1.87 -0.62
CA PRO A 115 6.35 0.63 -1.20
C PRO A 115 5.25 -0.18 -1.90
N ASP A 116 5.62 -1.19 -2.70
CA ASP A 116 4.64 -2.18 -3.18
C ASP A 116 3.98 -2.90 -1.99
N GLU A 117 2.66 -3.04 -2.05
CA GLU A 117 1.90 -3.57 -0.93
C GLU A 117 1.01 -4.76 -1.29
N GLN A 118 0.60 -5.53 -0.28
CA GLN A 118 -0.18 -6.75 -0.46
C GLN A 118 -1.29 -6.89 0.56
N PHE A 119 -2.44 -7.34 0.09
CA PHE A 119 -3.55 -7.88 0.90
C PHE A 119 -3.95 -9.27 0.36
N THR A 120 -4.83 -9.98 1.07
CA THR A 120 -5.33 -11.28 0.62
C THR A 120 -6.85 -11.36 0.62
N VAL A 121 -7.41 -12.20 -0.25
CA VAL A 121 -8.83 -12.57 -0.26
C VAL A 121 -8.94 -14.05 0.11
N VAL A 122 -9.72 -14.35 1.14
CA VAL A 122 -9.84 -15.69 1.72
C VAL A 122 -11.24 -16.22 1.47
N LEU A 123 -11.34 -17.45 0.95
CA LEU A 123 -12.60 -18.18 0.81
C LEU A 123 -12.85 -19.10 2.01
N SER A 124 -14.10 -19.17 2.46
CA SER A 124 -14.53 -20.00 3.59
C SER A 124 -15.97 -20.52 3.43
N ASN A 125 -16.39 -21.41 4.33
CA ASN A 125 -17.77 -21.92 4.44
C ASN A 125 -18.44 -22.36 3.11
N PRO A 126 -17.80 -23.22 2.28
CA PRO A 126 -18.41 -23.64 1.03
C PRO A 126 -19.68 -24.49 1.26
N VAL A 127 -20.70 -24.27 0.45
CA VAL A 127 -21.94 -25.08 0.41
C VAL A 127 -22.10 -25.65 -0.99
N ASN A 128 -22.37 -26.95 -1.10
CA ASN A 128 -22.45 -27.71 -2.36
C ASN A 128 -21.16 -27.66 -3.22
N GLY A 129 -20.05 -27.29 -2.60
CA GLY A 129 -18.70 -27.27 -3.16
C GLY A 129 -17.69 -27.66 -2.09
N TYR A 130 -16.40 -27.66 -2.42
CA TYR A 130 -15.34 -27.80 -1.43
C TYR A 130 -14.13 -26.91 -1.75
N LEU A 131 -13.36 -26.59 -0.72
CA LEU A 131 -12.08 -25.90 -0.84
C LEU A 131 -10.97 -26.91 -0.63
N LYS A 132 -10.11 -27.11 -1.62
CA LYS A 132 -8.95 -27.99 -1.46
C LYS A 132 -8.00 -27.41 -0.41
N GLY A 133 -7.68 -28.24 0.60
CA GLY A 133 -6.89 -27.80 1.75
C GLY A 133 -7.69 -27.04 2.82
N ASN A 134 -9.03 -27.06 2.75
CA ASN A 134 -9.98 -26.38 3.64
C ASN A 134 -9.97 -24.84 3.60
N GLN A 135 -9.10 -24.22 2.79
CA GLN A 135 -9.04 -22.78 2.60
C GLN A 135 -8.44 -22.49 1.22
N GLN A 136 -8.91 -21.44 0.57
CA GLN A 136 -8.30 -20.89 -0.64
C GLN A 136 -8.01 -19.41 -0.40
N VAL A 137 -6.85 -18.97 -0.85
CA VAL A 137 -6.36 -17.60 -0.67
C VAL A 137 -5.81 -17.12 -2.01
N ALA A 138 -6.17 -15.89 -2.38
CA ALA A 138 -5.50 -15.16 -3.46
C ALA A 138 -4.87 -13.89 -2.90
N THR A 139 -3.72 -13.53 -3.44
CA THR A 139 -2.98 -12.31 -3.07
C THR A 139 -3.30 -11.20 -4.06
N GLY A 140 -3.61 -10.01 -3.55
CA GLY A 140 -3.61 -8.77 -4.32
C GLY A 140 -2.33 -8.00 -4.02
N THR A 141 -1.52 -7.71 -5.03
CA THR A 141 -0.34 -6.85 -4.97
C THR A 141 -0.64 -5.51 -5.64
N ILE A 142 -0.64 -4.45 -4.85
CA ILE A 142 -0.75 -3.06 -5.30
C ILE A 142 0.67 -2.60 -5.57
N LEU A 143 1.00 -2.36 -6.85
CA LEU A 143 2.31 -1.87 -7.24
C LEU A 143 2.29 -0.35 -7.18
N ASN A 144 3.25 0.22 -6.46
CA ASN A 144 3.43 1.67 -6.41
C ASN A 144 3.73 2.18 -7.83
N ASP A 145 3.01 3.22 -8.25
CA ASP A 145 3.27 3.89 -9.53
C ASP A 145 3.68 5.37 -9.40
N ASP A 146 3.87 5.84 -8.17
CA ASP A 146 4.46 7.13 -7.83
C ASP A 146 5.98 7.07 -7.96
N THR A 147 6.51 7.82 -8.93
CA THR A 147 7.93 7.75 -9.31
C THR A 147 8.79 8.91 -8.83
N GLU A 148 8.20 9.93 -8.19
CA GLU A 148 8.91 11.08 -7.63
C GLU A 148 7.99 11.77 -6.61
N LEU A 149 8.57 12.24 -5.50
CA LEU A 149 7.88 13.17 -4.60
C LEU A 149 7.62 14.47 -5.38
N ASP A 150 6.43 14.64 -5.98
CA ASP A 150 6.01 15.93 -6.54
C ASP A 150 5.65 16.89 -5.40
N ILE A 151 6.69 17.45 -4.78
CA ILE A 151 6.54 18.45 -3.73
C ILE A 151 6.19 19.77 -4.42
N SER A 152 4.90 19.95 -4.69
CA SER A 152 4.38 21.26 -5.11
C SER A 152 4.46 22.23 -3.93
N LEU A 153 5.51 23.04 -3.92
CA LEU A 153 5.66 24.09 -2.93
C LEU A 153 4.73 25.25 -3.30
N PRO A 154 3.94 25.81 -2.37
CA PRO A 154 3.17 27.00 -2.68
C PRO A 154 4.11 28.12 -3.14
N GLU A 155 3.83 28.83 -4.23
CA GLU A 155 4.66 29.99 -4.62
C GLU A 155 4.29 31.28 -3.87
N GLY A 156 3.26 31.23 -3.00
CA GLY A 156 2.76 32.42 -2.30
C GLY A 156 1.92 32.09 -1.08
N GLY A 157 1.24 33.10 -0.55
CA GLY A 157 0.41 32.99 0.67
C GLY A 157 1.20 33.16 1.98
N TYR A 158 2.45 33.62 1.91
CA TYR A 158 3.30 33.92 3.05
C TYR A 158 3.96 35.28 2.89
N ASP A 159 4.13 35.99 4.00
CA ASP A 159 4.94 37.21 4.07
C ASP A 159 6.30 36.83 4.66
N THR A 160 7.38 37.00 3.89
CA THR A 160 8.73 36.84 4.43
C THR A 160 9.11 38.04 5.27
N PRO A 161 10.07 37.94 6.21
CA PRO A 161 10.67 39.10 6.88
C PRO A 161 11.37 40.11 5.95
N HIS A 162 11.43 39.82 4.65
CA HIS A 162 11.88 40.74 3.61
C HIS A 162 10.71 41.50 2.93
N SER A 163 9.46 41.15 3.23
CA SER A 163 8.27 41.81 2.68
C SER A 163 8.07 43.20 3.29
N PRO A 164 7.61 44.22 2.54
CA PRO A 164 7.34 45.55 3.11
C PRO A 164 6.31 45.55 4.27
N SER A 165 5.49 44.49 4.37
CA SER A 165 4.50 44.25 5.43
C SER A 165 5.01 43.42 6.61
N ASN A 166 6.25 42.91 6.56
CA ASN A 166 6.81 41.99 7.56
C ASN A 166 8.34 42.17 7.60
N PRO A 167 8.96 42.57 8.73
CA PRO A 167 8.59 42.19 10.08
C PRO A 167 7.59 43.16 10.76
N PRO A 168 6.94 42.75 11.88
CA PRO A 168 6.09 43.63 12.68
C PRO A 168 6.80 44.95 13.05
N GLU A 169 6.03 46.02 13.23
CA GLU A 169 6.58 47.32 13.61
C GLU A 169 7.49 47.19 14.85
N GLY A 170 8.74 47.63 14.72
CA GLY A 170 9.75 47.55 15.79
C GLY A 170 10.61 46.29 15.79
N MET A 171 10.43 45.36 14.84
CA MET A 171 11.31 44.20 14.65
C MET A 171 12.28 44.43 13.49
N THR A 172 13.44 43.77 13.54
CA THR A 172 14.45 43.76 12.47
C THR A 172 14.91 42.32 12.29
N LEU A 173 15.03 41.87 11.04
CA LEU A 173 15.59 40.54 10.75
C LEU A 173 17.04 40.47 11.23
N THR A 174 17.34 39.54 12.13
CA THR A 174 18.67 39.35 12.71
C THR A 174 19.41 38.15 12.14
N TRP A 175 18.68 37.13 11.68
CA TRP A 175 19.23 35.92 11.09
C TRP A 175 18.17 35.25 10.21
N SER A 176 18.61 34.62 9.12
CA SER A 176 17.80 33.69 8.33
C SER A 176 18.69 32.68 7.60
N ASP A 177 18.06 31.58 7.16
CA ASP A 177 18.64 30.61 6.23
C ASP A 177 17.58 30.32 5.16
N GLU A 178 17.82 30.79 3.94
CA GLU A 178 16.89 30.63 2.82
C GLU A 178 17.23 29.40 1.96
N PHE A 179 18.24 28.60 2.36
CA PHE A 179 18.62 27.36 1.66
C PHE A 179 18.90 27.52 0.16
N GLU A 180 19.39 28.67 -0.28
CA GLU A 180 19.76 28.96 -1.69
C GLU A 180 21.10 28.32 -2.13
N GLY A 181 21.78 27.61 -1.23
CA GLY A 181 23.09 27.01 -1.47
C GLY A 181 23.01 25.61 -2.10
N ALA A 182 24.13 25.11 -2.62
CA ALA A 182 24.23 23.74 -3.14
C ALA A 182 24.37 22.66 -2.03
N ALA A 183 24.39 23.08 -0.77
CA ALA A 183 24.54 22.20 0.39
C ALA A 183 24.06 22.90 1.66
N ILE A 184 23.72 22.11 2.68
CA ILE A 184 23.38 22.58 4.02
C ILE A 184 24.56 23.37 4.60
N ASN A 185 24.29 24.58 5.10
CA ASN A 185 25.31 25.40 5.75
C ASN A 185 25.65 24.83 7.14
N LEU A 186 26.76 24.10 7.24
CA LEU A 186 27.21 23.51 8.50
C LEU A 186 27.76 24.52 9.51
N ASP A 187 27.94 25.81 9.14
CA ASP A 187 28.21 26.87 10.12
C ASP A 187 26.92 27.28 10.86
N ASN A 188 25.74 27.02 10.29
CA ASN A 188 24.43 27.25 10.91
C ASN A 188 23.89 25.98 11.60
N TRP A 189 24.06 24.82 10.96
CA TRP A 189 23.36 23.58 11.33
C TRP A 189 24.29 22.44 11.73
N THR A 190 23.84 21.61 12.66
CA THR A 190 24.48 20.36 13.08
C THR A 190 23.49 19.22 12.95
N HIS A 191 23.91 18.09 12.37
CA HIS A 191 23.16 16.83 12.42
C HIS A 191 23.33 16.16 13.77
N GLU A 192 22.23 15.90 14.47
CA GLU A 192 22.23 14.95 15.59
C GLU A 192 22.08 13.53 15.04
N LEU A 193 23.03 12.66 15.38
CA LEU A 193 23.13 11.32 14.83
C LEU A 193 22.71 10.28 15.87
N GLY A 194 22.04 9.22 15.42
CA GLY A 194 21.79 8.04 16.23
C GLY A 194 20.34 7.57 16.23
N ALA A 195 20.15 6.39 16.81
CA ALA A 195 18.85 5.76 17.03
C ALA A 195 18.60 5.62 18.54
N GLY A 196 17.53 4.92 18.93
CA GLY A 196 17.22 4.65 20.34
C GLY A 196 16.11 5.52 20.90
N GLY A 197 15.29 6.11 20.03
CA GLY A 197 13.97 6.61 20.38
C GLY A 197 13.89 7.97 21.02
N TRP A 198 15.03 8.65 21.25
CA TRP A 198 15.10 10.08 21.58
C TRP A 198 14.20 10.57 22.73
N GLY A 199 13.83 9.67 23.64
CA GLY A 199 12.94 9.95 24.78
C GLY A 199 11.47 9.55 24.55
N ASN A 200 11.09 9.24 23.31
CA ASN A 200 9.70 9.03 22.88
C ASN A 200 9.44 7.65 22.21
N ASN A 201 10.37 6.71 22.31
CA ASN A 201 10.32 5.40 21.62
C ASN A 201 10.26 5.53 20.09
N GLU A 202 10.87 6.57 19.53
CA GLU A 202 11.00 6.77 18.09
C GLU A 202 11.79 5.65 17.39
N PHE A 203 11.42 5.33 16.14
CA PHE A 203 11.97 4.16 15.44
C PHE A 203 13.11 4.48 14.47
N GLN A 204 13.27 5.74 14.08
CA GLN A 204 14.27 6.16 13.12
C GLN A 204 15.68 6.27 13.73
N ALA A 205 16.67 5.97 12.89
CA ALA A 205 18.04 6.42 13.08
C ALA A 205 18.22 7.77 12.38
N TYR A 206 18.59 8.81 13.11
CA TYR A 206 18.99 10.07 12.49
C TYR A 206 20.40 9.96 11.91
N THR A 207 20.56 10.39 10.67
CA THR A 207 21.82 10.30 9.91
C THR A 207 22.23 11.67 9.35
N ALA A 208 23.42 11.74 8.77
CA ALA A 208 23.86 12.83 7.91
C ALA A 208 23.98 12.37 6.45
N ASP A 209 23.29 11.29 6.08
CA ASP A 209 23.25 10.81 4.70
C ASP A 209 22.54 11.84 3.82
N PRO A 210 23.10 12.21 2.65
CA PRO A 210 22.43 13.09 1.70
C PRO A 210 21.04 12.60 1.27
N ALA A 211 20.72 11.31 1.42
CA ALA A 211 19.38 10.80 1.17
C ALA A 211 18.35 11.20 2.26
N ASN A 212 18.79 11.50 3.48
CA ASN A 212 17.91 11.93 4.57
C ASN A 212 17.84 13.46 4.74
N SER A 213 18.87 14.20 4.31
CA SER A 213 18.83 15.67 4.31
C SER A 213 19.69 16.28 3.24
N PHE A 214 19.10 17.18 2.46
CA PHE A 214 19.78 17.91 1.39
C PHE A 214 19.10 19.24 1.12
N VAL A 215 19.75 20.07 0.31
CA VAL A 215 19.19 21.33 -0.16
C VAL A 215 19.05 21.26 -1.67
N GLU A 216 17.87 21.59 -2.18
CA GLU A 216 17.56 21.62 -3.61
C GLU A 216 16.51 22.72 -3.87
N ASP A 217 16.64 23.42 -5.00
CA ASP A 217 15.70 24.46 -5.44
C ASP A 217 15.30 25.51 -4.38
N GLY A 218 16.25 25.91 -3.51
CA GLY A 218 16.02 26.91 -2.47
C GLY A 218 15.32 26.37 -1.21
N ASN A 219 15.28 25.05 -1.02
CA ASN A 219 14.58 24.43 0.10
C ASN A 219 15.46 23.39 0.81
N LEU A 220 15.27 23.27 2.12
CA LEU A 220 15.78 22.16 2.91
C LEU A 220 14.80 20.99 2.84
N PHE A 221 15.29 19.82 2.44
CA PHE A 221 14.57 18.57 2.51
C PHE A 221 15.04 17.77 3.72
N ILE A 222 14.10 17.30 4.53
CA ILE A 222 14.31 16.29 5.58
C ILE A 222 13.43 15.10 5.22
N VAL A 223 14.07 13.98 4.90
CA VAL A 223 13.40 12.81 4.33
C VAL A 223 13.49 11.66 5.32
N ALA A 224 12.31 11.21 5.78
CA ALA A 224 12.17 9.93 6.47
C ALA A 224 12.10 8.82 5.42
N MET A 225 12.90 7.77 5.59
CA MET A 225 12.95 6.63 4.66
C MET A 225 12.83 5.33 5.42
N GLN A 226 12.15 4.36 4.83
CA GLN A 226 12.25 2.97 5.29
C GLN A 226 13.59 2.39 4.80
N ASP A 227 14.37 1.84 5.73
CA ASP A 227 15.64 1.17 5.44
C ASP A 227 15.59 -0.26 6.03
N GLY A 228 15.26 -1.22 5.17
CA GLY A 228 15.00 -2.61 5.56
C GLY A 228 13.83 -2.72 6.55
N ALA A 229 14.10 -3.22 7.75
CA ALA A 229 13.11 -3.37 8.81
C ALA A 229 13.03 -2.14 9.75
N GLY A 230 13.84 -1.10 9.51
CA GLY A 230 13.90 0.11 10.32
C GLY A 230 13.63 1.36 9.49
N TYR A 231 13.90 2.52 10.10
CA TYR A 231 13.71 3.82 9.46
C TYR A 231 14.96 4.67 9.62
N THR A 232 15.20 5.56 8.67
CA THR A 232 16.21 6.61 8.74
C THR A 232 15.57 7.97 8.55
N SER A 233 16.16 9.02 9.11
CA SER A 233 15.72 10.41 8.92
C SER A 233 16.87 11.37 9.23
N ALA A 234 16.60 12.68 9.30
CA ALA A 234 17.56 13.68 9.76
C ALA A 234 16.97 14.53 10.90
N ARG A 235 17.83 14.90 11.85
CA ARG A 235 17.53 15.84 12.93
C ARG A 235 18.59 16.93 12.92
N MET A 236 18.17 18.14 12.58
CA MET A 236 19.06 19.30 12.42
C MET A 236 18.84 20.30 13.55
N ILE A 237 19.93 20.76 14.15
CA ILE A 237 19.90 21.71 15.26
C ILE A 237 20.87 22.87 15.02
N THR A 238 20.64 24.00 15.70
CA THR A 238 21.51 25.18 15.66
C THR A 238 22.29 25.40 16.97
N ARG A 239 22.28 24.44 17.91
CA ARG A 239 22.99 24.53 19.20
C ARG A 239 24.45 24.91 19.00
N ASP A 240 24.94 25.85 19.83
CA ASP A 240 26.29 26.43 19.78
C ASP A 240 26.61 27.21 18.48
N LYS A 241 25.61 27.46 17.62
CA LYS A 241 25.77 28.15 16.33
C LYS A 241 24.83 29.35 16.21
N GLN A 242 23.53 29.11 16.34
CA GLN A 242 22.48 30.14 16.30
C GLN A 242 21.52 29.90 17.48
N GLU A 243 21.48 30.87 18.39
CA GLU A 243 20.66 30.83 19.61
C GLU A 243 19.94 32.16 19.77
N PHE A 244 18.68 32.09 20.19
CA PHE A 244 17.79 33.24 20.22
C PHE A 244 17.19 33.42 21.62
N GLU A 245 17.29 34.63 22.16
CA GLU A 245 16.56 35.05 23.36
C GLU A 245 15.52 36.09 22.94
N PHE A 246 14.24 35.71 23.06
CA PHE A 246 13.08 36.48 22.57
C PHE A 246 13.05 36.68 21.05
N GLY A 247 12.01 37.36 20.58
CA GLY A 247 11.82 37.69 19.17
C GLY A 247 10.70 36.88 18.52
N ARG A 248 10.73 36.87 17.18
CA ARG A 248 9.81 36.12 16.33
C ARG A 248 10.62 35.13 15.51
N ILE A 249 10.17 33.87 15.52
CA ILE A 249 10.74 32.79 14.71
C ILE A 249 9.65 32.38 13.71
N ASP A 250 9.93 32.54 12.43
CA ASP A 250 9.07 32.09 11.34
C ASP A 250 9.76 30.92 10.63
N ILE A 251 9.05 29.81 10.43
CA ILE A 251 9.52 28.68 9.61
C ILE A 251 8.45 28.39 8.58
N ARG A 252 8.85 28.32 7.32
CA ARG A 252 7.98 27.94 6.22
C ARG A 252 8.32 26.52 5.81
N ALA A 253 7.37 25.60 5.98
CA ALA A 253 7.54 24.19 5.66
C ALA A 253 6.28 23.61 5.02
N VAL A 254 6.48 22.66 4.10
CA VAL A 254 5.47 21.68 3.72
C VAL A 254 5.74 20.42 4.53
N LEU A 255 4.69 19.84 5.11
CA LEU A 255 4.81 18.72 6.03
C LEU A 255 4.55 17.41 5.29
N PRO A 256 5.29 16.33 5.63
CA PRO A 256 4.94 15.01 5.18
C PRO A 256 3.61 14.56 5.80
N TYR A 257 3.00 13.54 5.20
CA TYR A 257 1.84 12.84 5.74
C TYR A 257 2.13 11.34 5.82
N GLY A 258 1.23 10.59 6.45
CA GLY A 258 1.38 9.15 6.66
C GLY A 258 1.34 8.79 8.15
N GLN A 259 0.70 7.67 8.47
CA GLN A 259 0.58 7.20 9.85
C GLN A 259 1.96 6.91 10.45
N GLY A 260 2.23 7.49 11.63
CA GLY A 260 3.50 7.31 12.35
C GLY A 260 4.59 8.32 11.98
N ILE A 261 4.37 9.15 10.95
CA ILE A 261 5.25 10.29 10.63
C ILE A 261 5.00 11.42 11.63
N TRP A 262 6.08 11.98 12.19
CA TRP A 262 6.02 13.06 13.17
C TRP A 262 7.06 14.15 12.83
N PRO A 263 6.74 15.10 11.93
CA PRO A 263 7.59 16.25 11.70
C PRO A 263 7.49 17.19 12.90
N ALA A 264 8.61 17.76 13.34
CA ALA A 264 8.63 18.70 14.45
C ALA A 264 9.55 19.89 14.13
N LEU A 265 9.04 21.08 14.41
CA LEU A 265 9.79 22.34 14.36
C LEU A 265 9.73 22.95 15.76
N TRP A 266 10.86 22.92 16.47
CA TRP A 266 10.87 23.17 17.90
C TRP A 266 12.20 23.78 18.35
N MET A 267 12.23 24.24 19.60
CA MET A 267 13.39 24.87 20.23
C MET A 267 13.63 24.26 21.61
N LEU A 268 14.91 24.17 22.00
CA LEU A 268 15.35 23.72 23.32
C LEU A 268 16.23 24.79 23.98
N GLY A 269 16.13 24.95 25.30
CA GLY A 269 16.99 25.89 26.02
C GLY A 269 18.48 25.58 25.82
N ALA A 270 19.28 26.60 25.47
CA ALA A 270 20.72 26.46 25.22
C ALA A 270 21.50 25.90 26.42
N ASN A 271 20.97 26.08 27.64
CA ASN A 271 21.52 25.51 28.88
C ASN A 271 21.17 24.02 29.11
N PHE A 272 20.61 23.31 28.12
CA PHE A 272 20.22 21.90 28.23
C PHE A 272 21.34 21.00 28.76
N THR A 273 22.59 21.22 28.33
CA THR A 273 23.74 20.42 28.80
C THR A 273 24.10 20.67 30.27
N GLU A 274 23.65 21.79 30.85
CA GLU A 274 23.89 22.16 32.24
C GLU A 274 22.78 21.70 33.18
N VAL A 275 21.51 21.87 32.77
CA VAL A 275 20.35 21.66 33.65
C VAL A 275 19.47 20.47 33.26
N GLY A 276 19.61 19.95 32.04
CA GLY A 276 18.78 18.88 31.50
C GLY A 276 17.34 19.29 31.20
N TRP A 277 16.61 18.35 30.59
CA TRP A 277 15.17 18.47 30.38
C TRP A 277 14.40 17.90 31.59
N PRO A 278 13.27 18.51 32.02
CA PRO A 278 12.57 19.64 31.39
C PRO A 278 13.04 21.03 31.84
N GLN A 279 14.07 21.13 32.69
CA GLN A 279 14.45 22.39 33.33
C GLN A 279 14.97 23.46 32.36
N CYS A 280 15.58 23.06 31.24
CA CYS A 280 16.01 23.99 30.19
C CYS A 280 14.85 24.64 29.44
N GLY A 281 13.66 24.06 29.50
CA GLY A 281 12.51 24.44 28.68
C GLY A 281 12.60 23.91 27.24
N GLU A 282 11.43 23.74 26.64
CA GLU A 282 11.19 23.29 25.27
C GLU A 282 10.00 24.09 24.72
N ILE A 283 10.11 24.54 23.46
CA ILE A 283 9.06 25.28 22.76
C ILE A 283 8.80 24.57 21.43
N ASP A 284 7.69 23.86 21.36
CA ASP A 284 7.22 23.22 20.12
C ASP A 284 6.43 24.25 19.31
N ILE A 285 6.95 24.63 18.14
CA ILE A 285 6.34 25.62 17.26
C ILE A 285 5.27 24.94 16.40
N MET A 286 5.60 23.75 15.88
CA MET A 286 4.73 22.90 15.06
C MET A 286 5.10 21.43 15.25
#